data_AF-A0A957GDU6-F1
#
_entry.id   AF-A0A957GDU6-F1
#
_cell.length_a   1.000
_cell.length_b   1.000
_cell.length_c   1.000
_cell.angle_alpha   90.00
_cell.angle_beta   90.00
_cell.angle_gamma   90.00
#
_symmetry.space_group_name_H-M   'P 1'
#
loop_
_entity.id
_entity.type
_entity.pdbx_description
1 polymer ?
#
loop_
_entity_poly.entity_id
_entity_poly.type
_entity_poly.pdbx_seq_one_letter_code
_entity_poly.pdbx_strand_id
1 'polypeptide(L)'
;MIKNTGKTAVSVPLSRLHWLLSVQTVVILLGSLNRLGSWTLGYVAANEFLRWVDLHNMLTLPLISVTAFYLLKLEIERGERRSNGRLPVLLNLAFIIGLYLFAASYGSHETTNYLHARFCPTGNTTDLCRIVIFNDDEFSHWLFFAGFVLMNGALMLLQVVFPRRD
;
A
#
# COMPACT_ATOMS: atom_id res chain seq x y z
N MET A 1 44.43 27.15 -0.43
CA MET A 1 43.64 26.91 -1.66
C MET A 1 42.78 25.66 -1.43
N ILE A 2 41.59 25.84 -0.85
CA ILE A 2 40.68 24.73 -0.53
C ILE A 2 39.88 24.42 -1.80
N LYS A 3 40.13 23.26 -2.41
CA LYS A 3 39.36 22.75 -3.55
C LYS A 3 37.92 22.49 -3.06
N ASN A 4 37.03 23.40 -3.41
CA ASN A 4 35.60 23.22 -3.27
C ASN A 4 35.16 22.19 -4.32
N THR A 5 35.16 20.91 -3.95
CA THR A 5 34.61 19.83 -4.79
C THR A 5 33.09 19.91 -4.74
N GLY A 6 32.54 20.82 -5.55
CA GLY A 6 31.11 20.91 -5.80
C GLY A 6 30.61 19.57 -6.31
N LYS A 7 30.04 18.76 -5.42
CA LYS A 7 29.18 17.64 -5.81
C LYS A 7 28.02 18.25 -6.57
N THR A 8 28.05 18.11 -7.89
CA THR A 8 26.95 18.48 -8.75
C THR A 8 25.71 17.74 -8.25
N ALA A 9 24.75 18.52 -7.80
CA ALA A 9 23.49 18.00 -7.30
C ALA A 9 22.75 17.36 -8.47
N VAL A 10 22.42 16.07 -8.36
CA VAL A 10 21.61 15.40 -9.36
C VAL A 10 20.18 15.92 -9.19
N SER A 11 19.67 16.66 -10.18
CA SER A 11 18.27 17.07 -10.20
C SER A 11 17.40 15.83 -10.39
N VAL A 12 16.43 15.65 -9.50
CA VAL A 12 15.46 14.55 -9.57
C VAL A 12 14.39 14.96 -10.59
N PRO A 13 14.19 14.23 -11.70
CA PRO A 13 13.23 14.64 -12.71
C PRO A 13 11.80 14.48 -12.18
N LEU A 14 11.04 15.58 -12.15
CA LEU A 14 9.64 15.63 -11.70
C LEU A 14 8.76 14.58 -12.39
N SER A 15 9.11 14.20 -13.63
CA SER A 15 8.41 13.18 -14.40
C SER A 15 8.36 11.81 -13.71
N ARG A 16 9.40 11.40 -12.98
CA ARG A 16 9.42 10.11 -12.27
C ARG A 16 8.45 10.08 -11.11
N LEU A 17 8.36 11.18 -10.37
CA LEU A 17 7.41 11.31 -9.26
C LEU A 17 5.97 11.30 -9.77
N HIS A 18 5.68 12.09 -10.81
CA HIS A 18 4.36 12.06 -11.45
C HIS A 18 4.03 10.69 -12.00
N TRP A 19 4.98 10.00 -12.61
CA TRP A 19 4.77 8.64 -13.11
C TRP A 19 4.40 7.66 -11.99
N LEU A 20 5.14 7.66 -10.88
CA LEU A 20 4.86 6.79 -9.74
C LEU A 20 3.49 7.09 -9.10
N LEU A 21 3.10 8.35 -9.03
CA LEU A 21 1.76 8.75 -8.58
C LEU A 21 0.67 8.31 -9.57
N SER A 22 0.91 8.44 -10.88
CA SER A 22 0.01 7.94 -11.92
C SER A 22 -0.18 6.43 -11.83
N VAL A 23 0.87 5.66 -11.51
CA VAL A 23 0.76 4.22 -11.27
C VAL A 23 -0.21 3.94 -10.12
N GLN A 24 -0.15 4.70 -9.02
CA GLN A 24 -1.10 4.54 -7.91
C GLN A 24 -2.54 4.81 -8.36
N THR A 25 -2.76 5.88 -9.12
CA THR A 25 -4.09 6.19 -9.68
C THR A 25 -4.61 5.04 -10.55
N VAL A 26 -3.77 4.48 -11.42
CA VAL A 26 -4.14 3.34 -12.26
C VAL A 26 -4.47 2.11 -11.41
N VAL A 27 -3.71 1.83 -10.35
CA VAL A 27 -4.01 0.72 -9.44
C VAL A 27 -5.39 0.90 -8.78
N ILE A 28 -5.72 2.11 -8.33
CA ILE A 28 -7.04 2.40 -7.74
C ILE A 28 -8.16 2.17 -8.75
N LEU A 29 -7.98 2.63 -9.99
CA LEU A 29 -8.96 2.40 -11.06
C LEU A 29 -9.12 0.91 -11.37
N LEU A 30 -8.02 0.18 -11.50
CA LEU A 30 -8.05 -1.27 -11.76
C LEU A 30 -8.70 -2.04 -10.60
N GLY A 31 -8.41 -1.67 -9.35
CA GLY A 31 -9.06 -2.27 -8.19
C GLY A 31 -10.57 -2.00 -8.15
N SER A 32 -10.97 -0.78 -8.46
CA SER A 32 -12.39 -0.39 -8.54
C SER A 32 -13.11 -1.19 -9.64
N LEU A 33 -12.52 -1.28 -10.82
CA LEU A 33 -13.04 -2.08 -11.92
C LEU A 33 -13.12 -3.56 -11.52
N ASN A 34 -12.05 -4.13 -10.95
CA ASN A 34 -12.02 -5.53 -10.52
C ASN A 34 -13.10 -5.85 -9.47
N ARG A 35 -13.39 -4.91 -8.55
CA ARG A 35 -14.40 -5.10 -7.50
C ARG A 35 -15.83 -4.93 -8.00
N LEU A 36 -16.07 -4.02 -8.94
CA LEU A 36 -17.41 -3.70 -9.45
C LEU A 36 -17.80 -4.53 -10.68
N GLY A 37 -16.82 -5.06 -11.41
CA GLY A 37 -17.02 -5.91 -12.57
C GLY A 37 -17.40 -7.35 -12.21
N SER A 38 -18.10 -8.03 -13.12
CA SER A 38 -18.45 -9.45 -12.96
C SER A 38 -17.41 -10.44 -13.51
N TRP A 39 -16.39 -9.94 -14.21
CA TRP A 39 -15.44 -10.75 -14.98
C TRP A 39 -14.47 -11.59 -14.12
N THR A 40 -14.27 -11.24 -12.85
CA THR A 40 -13.38 -11.92 -11.90
C THR A 40 -14.11 -12.65 -10.78
N LEU A 41 -15.42 -12.89 -10.92
CA LEU A 41 -16.21 -13.61 -9.91
C LEU A 41 -16.00 -15.14 -9.94
N GLY A 42 -15.38 -15.67 -11.00
CA GLY A 42 -15.04 -17.10 -11.08
C GLY A 42 -13.96 -17.53 -10.07
N TYR A 43 -13.85 -18.84 -9.86
CA TYR A 43 -12.86 -19.42 -8.93
C TYR A 43 -11.49 -19.60 -9.58
N VAL A 44 -10.44 -19.46 -8.77
CA VAL A 44 -9.04 -19.65 -9.19
C VAL A 44 -8.73 -21.12 -9.50
N ALA A 45 -9.32 -22.04 -8.76
CA ALA A 45 -9.10 -23.48 -8.89
C ALA A 45 -10.37 -24.28 -8.54
N ALA A 46 -10.39 -25.57 -8.88
CA ALA A 46 -11.54 -26.45 -8.72
C ALA A 46 -11.97 -26.70 -7.26
N ASN A 47 -11.07 -26.51 -6.29
CA ASN A 47 -11.40 -26.55 -4.86
C ASN A 47 -12.04 -25.26 -4.34
N GLU A 48 -12.21 -24.26 -5.22
CA GLU A 48 -12.90 -22.99 -4.91
C GLU A 48 -12.34 -22.31 -3.66
N PHE A 49 -11.01 -22.31 -3.48
CA PHE A 49 -10.41 -21.71 -2.28
C PHE A 49 -10.46 -20.18 -2.29
N LEU A 50 -10.55 -19.56 -3.47
CA LEU A 50 -10.61 -18.10 -3.66
C LEU A 50 -11.22 -17.76 -5.03
N ARG A 51 -11.82 -16.56 -5.17
CA ARG A 51 -12.21 -16.01 -6.48
C ARG A 51 -11.06 -15.21 -7.10
N TRP A 52 -11.11 -15.00 -8.41
CA TRP A 52 -10.12 -14.17 -9.10
C TRP A 52 -10.10 -12.72 -8.59
N VAL A 53 -11.28 -12.18 -8.22
CA VAL A 53 -11.40 -10.82 -7.68
C VAL A 53 -10.60 -10.67 -6.40
N ASP A 54 -10.76 -11.61 -5.46
CA ASP A 54 -10.08 -11.58 -4.17
C ASP A 54 -8.57 -11.81 -4.36
N LEU A 55 -8.15 -12.71 -5.27
CA LEU A 55 -6.73 -12.96 -5.55
C LEU A 55 -6.00 -11.71 -6.06
N HIS A 56 -6.58 -11.02 -7.05
CA HIS A 56 -5.98 -9.81 -7.62
C HIS A 56 -5.94 -8.65 -6.63
N ASN A 57 -6.98 -8.50 -5.82
CA ASN A 57 -7.02 -7.50 -4.77
C ASN A 57 -6.10 -7.84 -3.59
N MET A 58 -5.77 -9.11 -3.36
CA MET A 58 -4.87 -9.53 -2.29
C MET A 58 -3.39 -9.43 -2.70
N LEU A 59 -3.06 -9.85 -3.93
CA LEU A 59 -1.68 -10.02 -4.36
C LEU A 59 -1.27 -9.02 -5.44
N THR A 60 -1.94 -9.05 -6.60
CA THR A 60 -1.45 -8.34 -7.79
C THR A 60 -1.48 -6.83 -7.60
N LEU A 61 -2.63 -6.28 -7.21
CA LEU A 61 -2.81 -4.82 -7.10
C LEU A 61 -2.04 -4.25 -5.90
N PRO A 62 -2.09 -4.86 -4.69
CA PRO A 62 -1.25 -4.39 -3.59
C PRO A 62 0.23 -4.47 -3.90
N LEU A 63 0.71 -5.53 -4.57
CA LEU A 63 2.13 -5.63 -4.95
C LEU A 63 2.58 -4.46 -5.84
N ILE A 64 1.77 -4.09 -6.84
CA ILE A 64 2.07 -2.94 -7.69
C ILE A 64 2.06 -1.65 -6.86
N SER A 65 1.04 -1.46 -6.01
CA SER A 65 0.92 -0.27 -5.15
C SER A 65 2.09 -0.13 -4.19
N VAL A 66 2.44 -1.18 -3.44
CA VAL A 66 3.55 -1.13 -2.47
C VAL A 66 4.89 -0.93 -3.16
N THR A 67 5.09 -1.54 -4.33
CA THR A 67 6.31 -1.32 -5.14
C THR A 67 6.40 0.14 -5.56
N ALA A 68 5.32 0.73 -6.07
CA ALA A 68 5.30 2.14 -6.45
C ALA A 68 5.51 3.07 -5.24
N PHE A 69 4.95 2.78 -4.06
CA PHE A 69 5.21 3.54 -2.83
C PHE A 69 6.67 3.42 -2.38
N TYR A 70 7.26 2.24 -2.46
CA TYR A 70 8.67 2.03 -2.11
C TYR A 70 9.60 2.77 -3.07
N LEU A 71 9.34 2.69 -4.38
CA LEU A 71 10.10 3.45 -5.38
C LEU A 71 9.92 4.96 -5.21
N LEU A 72 8.71 5.42 -4.85
CA LEU A 72 8.43 6.82 -4.54
C LEU A 72 9.27 7.29 -3.35
N LYS A 73 9.33 6.49 -2.28
CA LYS A 73 10.22 6.77 -1.14
C LYS A 73 11.67 6.93 -1.57
N LEU A 74 12.19 5.98 -2.35
CA LEU A 74 13.58 6.04 -2.84
C LEU A 74 13.82 7.28 -3.69
N GLU A 75 12.85 7.70 -4.49
CA GLU A 75 12.96 8.91 -5.31
C GLU A 75 12.95 10.18 -4.47
N ILE A 76 12.15 10.24 -3.41
CA ILE A 76 12.13 11.36 -2.44
C ILE A 76 13.49 11.48 -1.73
N GLU A 77 14.05 10.37 -1.27
CA GLU A 77 15.32 10.34 -0.53
C GLU A 77 16.55 10.70 -1.39
N ARG A 78 16.41 10.80 -2.73
CA ARG A 78 17.45 11.35 -3.61
C ARG A 78 17.62 12.87 -3.48
N GLY A 79 16.66 13.55 -2.85
CA GLY A 79 16.73 14.99 -2.56
C GLY A 79 17.90 15.37 -1.64
N GLU A 80 18.08 16.67 -1.43
CA GLU A 80 19.13 17.13 -0.53
C GLU A 80 18.76 16.84 0.92
N ARG A 81 19.58 16.06 1.62
CA ARG A 81 19.35 15.75 3.03
C ARG A 81 19.56 16.99 3.91
N ARG A 82 18.48 17.51 4.51
CA ARG A 82 18.52 18.65 5.45
C ARG A 82 18.55 18.27 6.93
N SER A 83 18.48 16.98 7.26
CA SER A 83 18.54 16.50 8.66
C SER A 83 19.61 15.42 8.85
N ASN A 84 20.55 15.69 9.76
CA ASN A 84 21.57 14.73 10.21
C ASN A 84 21.15 13.94 11.45
N GLY A 85 19.93 14.14 11.95
CA GLY A 85 19.41 13.50 13.16
C GLY A 85 18.81 12.10 12.94
N ARG A 86 18.10 11.61 13.96
CA ARG A 86 17.37 10.32 13.94
C ARG A 86 16.04 10.39 13.19
N LEU A 87 15.54 11.59 12.86
CA LEU A 87 14.25 11.78 12.21
C LEU A 87 14.10 10.99 10.89
N PRO A 88 15.06 11.02 9.93
CA PRO A 88 14.99 10.17 8.73
C PRO A 88 14.83 8.68 9.05
N VAL A 89 15.51 8.19 10.09
CA VAL A 89 15.44 6.78 10.51
C VAL A 89 14.05 6.47 11.07
N LEU A 90 13.50 7.34 11.92
CA LEU A 90 12.15 7.16 12.46
C LEU A 90 11.07 7.19 11.37
N LEU A 91 11.21 8.07 10.37
CA LEU A 91 10.29 8.12 9.23
C LEU A 91 10.41 6.87 8.34
N ASN A 92 11.63 6.36 8.15
CA ASN A 92 11.85 5.08 7.45
C ASN A 92 11.20 3.91 8.19
N LEU A 93 11.35 3.85 9.52
CA LEU A 93 10.70 2.84 10.35
C LEU A 93 9.18 2.97 10.29
N ALA A 94 8.64 4.19 10.40
CA ALA A 94 7.20 4.44 10.25
C ALA A 94 6.68 3.98 8.89
N PHE A 95 7.42 4.23 7.80
CA PHE A 95 7.08 3.74 6.48
C PHE A 95 7.05 2.20 6.42
N ILE A 96 8.06 1.52 6.97
CA ILE A 96 8.13 0.04 6.97
C ILE A 96 6.99 -0.56 7.79
N ILE A 97 6.72 -0.01 8.98
CA ILE A 97 5.59 -0.44 9.82
C ILE A 97 4.28 -0.23 9.06
N GLY A 98 4.09 0.95 8.45
CA GLY A 98 2.91 1.24 7.66
C GLY A 98 2.73 0.26 6.49
N LEU A 99 3.82 -0.04 5.78
CA LEU A 99 3.86 -1.00 4.68
C LEU A 99 3.48 -2.42 5.13
N TYR A 100 3.99 -2.86 6.28
CA TYR A 100 3.64 -4.15 6.86
C TYR A 100 2.15 -4.22 7.20
N LEU A 101 1.61 -3.21 7.91
CA LEU A 101 0.19 -3.18 8.28
C LEU A 101 -0.73 -3.14 7.05
N PHE A 102 -0.34 -2.38 6.03
CA PHE A 102 -1.06 -2.30 4.76
C PHE A 102 -1.09 -3.67 4.04
N ALA A 103 0.05 -4.36 3.95
CA ALA A 103 0.11 -5.69 3.36
C ALA A 103 -0.68 -6.75 4.17
N ALA A 104 -0.59 -6.70 5.51
CA ALA A 104 -1.32 -7.59 6.41
C ALA A 104 -2.85 -7.38 6.29
N SER A 105 -3.28 -6.14 6.11
CA SER A 105 -4.67 -5.78 5.83
C SER A 105 -5.18 -6.46 4.56
N TYR A 106 -4.53 -6.29 3.41
CA TYR A 106 -5.00 -6.92 2.15
C TYR A 106 -5.01 -8.45 2.23
N GLY A 107 -4.02 -9.06 2.87
CA GLY A 107 -3.96 -10.51 3.06
C GLY A 107 -5.13 -11.03 3.90
N SER A 108 -5.47 -10.33 4.98
CA SER A 108 -6.59 -10.69 5.85
C SER A 108 -7.93 -10.38 5.20
N HIS A 109 -8.15 -9.15 4.73
CA HIS A 109 -9.40 -8.66 4.16
C HIS A 109 -9.94 -9.56 3.05
N GLU A 110 -9.14 -9.82 2.01
CA GLU A 110 -9.67 -10.53 0.83
C GLU A 110 -9.97 -12.01 1.13
N THR A 111 -9.18 -12.63 2.01
CA THR A 111 -9.45 -14.00 2.46
C THR A 111 -10.74 -14.05 3.29
N THR A 112 -10.94 -13.10 4.20
CA THR A 112 -12.11 -13.09 5.08
C THR A 112 -13.36 -12.60 4.38
N ASN A 113 -13.25 -11.67 3.43
CA ASN A 113 -14.31 -11.25 2.51
C ASN A 113 -14.83 -12.43 1.69
N TYR A 114 -13.92 -13.29 1.20
CA TYR A 114 -14.32 -14.50 0.50
C TYR A 114 -15.12 -15.44 1.42
N LEU A 115 -14.60 -15.70 2.63
CA LEU A 115 -15.27 -16.56 3.60
C LEU A 115 -16.62 -16.00 4.05
N HIS A 116 -16.69 -14.68 4.28
CA HIS A 116 -17.89 -13.96 4.69
C HIS A 116 -18.97 -14.12 3.63
N ALA A 117 -18.66 -13.74 2.38
CA ALA A 117 -19.62 -13.79 1.28
C ALA A 117 -20.14 -15.21 0.98
N ARG A 118 -19.30 -16.24 1.20
CA ARG A 118 -19.64 -17.62 0.85
C ARG A 118 -20.32 -18.40 1.97
N PHE A 119 -19.86 -18.26 3.21
CA PHE A 119 -20.21 -19.16 4.31
C PHE A 119 -21.02 -18.49 5.42
N CYS A 120 -21.21 -17.17 5.38
CA CYS A 120 -21.94 -16.43 6.41
C CYS A 120 -23.20 -15.76 5.83
N PRO A 121 -24.24 -16.54 5.48
CA PRO A 121 -25.49 -15.99 4.97
C PRO A 121 -26.23 -15.19 6.02
N THR A 122 -27.05 -14.24 5.55
CA THR A 122 -27.87 -13.38 6.39
C THR A 122 -28.83 -14.21 7.26
N GLY A 123 -28.80 -13.96 8.58
CA GLY A 123 -29.74 -14.56 9.54
C GLY A 123 -29.19 -15.70 10.40
N ASN A 124 -27.96 -16.18 10.19
CA ASN A 124 -27.37 -17.24 11.02
C ASN A 124 -25.93 -16.93 11.44
N THR A 125 -25.76 -16.19 12.54
CA THR A 125 -24.45 -15.78 13.07
C THR A 125 -23.90 -16.78 14.09
N THR A 126 -23.31 -17.85 13.56
CA THR A 126 -22.44 -18.74 14.35
C THR A 126 -21.22 -17.96 14.88
N ASP A 127 -20.56 -18.49 15.91
CA ASP A 127 -19.34 -17.86 16.44
C ASP A 127 -18.23 -17.75 15.38
N LEU A 128 -18.12 -18.75 14.50
CA LEU A 128 -17.20 -18.70 13.36
C LEU A 128 -17.53 -17.52 12.44
N CYS A 129 -18.80 -17.31 12.11
CA CYS A 129 -19.19 -16.18 11.26
C CYS A 129 -18.95 -14.83 11.94
N ARG A 130 -19.11 -14.72 13.26
CA ARG A 130 -18.74 -13.49 13.98
C ARG A 130 -17.25 -13.20 13.87
N ILE A 131 -16.40 -14.22 13.98
CA ILE A 131 -14.95 -14.07 13.82
C ILE A 131 -14.61 -13.64 12.38
N VAL A 132 -15.21 -14.27 11.37
CA VAL A 132 -14.97 -13.94 9.95
C VAL A 132 -15.41 -12.51 9.65
N ILE A 133 -16.62 -12.11 10.05
CA ILE A 133 -17.16 -10.75 9.87
C ILE A 133 -16.25 -9.72 10.54
N PHE A 134 -15.83 -9.96 11.79
CA PHE A 134 -14.94 -9.03 12.48
C PHE A 134 -13.59 -8.88 11.76
N ASN A 135 -13.01 -9.98 11.27
CA ASN A 135 -11.74 -9.89 10.54
C ASN A 135 -11.90 -9.15 9.20
N ASP A 136 -13.03 -9.36 8.52
CA ASP A 136 -13.35 -8.72 7.25
C ASP A 136 -13.67 -7.23 7.41
N ASP A 137 -14.72 -6.89 8.16
CA ASP A 137 -15.31 -5.56 8.20
C ASP A 137 -14.62 -4.60 9.19
N GLU A 138 -13.95 -5.11 10.22
CA GLU A 138 -13.34 -4.26 11.26
C GLU A 138 -11.82 -4.35 11.27
N PHE A 139 -11.26 -5.50 11.64
CA PHE A 139 -9.83 -5.64 11.92
C PHE A 139 -8.97 -5.32 10.70
N SER A 140 -9.32 -5.87 9.52
CA SER A 140 -8.55 -5.61 8.30
C SER A 140 -8.59 -4.13 7.92
N HIS A 141 -9.70 -3.43 8.15
CA HIS A 141 -9.84 -1.99 7.91
C HIS A 141 -9.01 -1.16 8.89
N TRP A 142 -8.95 -1.53 10.17
CA TRP A 142 -8.06 -0.86 11.12
C TRP A 142 -6.60 -0.96 10.70
N LEU A 143 -6.17 -2.16 10.28
CA LEU A 143 -4.83 -2.37 9.73
C LEU A 143 -4.61 -1.54 8.46
N PHE A 144 -5.60 -1.49 7.56
CA PHE A 144 -5.53 -0.71 6.32
C PHE A 144 -5.27 0.76 6.62
N PHE A 145 -6.14 1.39 7.43
CA PHE A 145 -6.06 2.82 7.71
C PHE A 145 -4.81 3.18 8.49
N ALA A 146 -4.44 2.38 9.49
CA ALA A 146 -3.19 2.59 10.23
C ALA A 146 -1.97 2.50 9.30
N GLY A 147 -1.92 1.47 8.46
CA GLY A 147 -0.85 1.29 7.47
C GLY A 147 -0.77 2.43 6.47
N PHE A 148 -1.90 2.78 5.86
CA PHE A 148 -2.03 3.83 4.86
C PHE A 148 -1.61 5.20 5.41
N VAL A 149 -2.09 5.58 6.61
CA VAL A 149 -1.73 6.86 7.25
C VAL A 149 -0.25 6.91 7.57
N LEU A 150 0.33 5.84 8.13
CA LEU A 150 1.76 5.79 8.45
C LEU A 150 2.63 5.90 7.20
N MET A 151 2.29 5.16 6.13
CA MET A 151 3.04 5.22 4.86
C MET A 151 3.00 6.62 4.25
N ASN A 152 1.81 7.18 4.06
CA ASN A 152 1.65 8.49 3.42
C ASN A 152 2.23 9.62 4.28
N GLY A 153 1.98 9.60 5.59
CA GLY A 153 2.55 10.57 6.52
C GLY A 153 4.08 10.52 6.51
N ALA A 154 4.68 9.33 6.51
CA ALA A 154 6.12 9.17 6.40
C ALA A 154 6.67 9.73 5.09
N LEU A 155 6.02 9.46 3.95
CA LEU A 155 6.44 9.99 2.65
C LEU A 155 6.36 11.52 2.58
N MET A 156 5.27 12.11 3.07
CA MET A 156 5.09 13.57 3.12
C MET A 156 6.17 14.23 3.99
N LEU A 157 6.47 13.65 5.16
CA LEU A 157 7.51 14.18 6.05
C LEU A 157 8.92 13.93 5.49
N LEU A 158 9.15 12.81 4.79
CA LEU A 158 10.40 12.57 4.08
C LEU A 158 10.64 13.63 3.00
N GLN A 159 9.60 14.10 2.30
CA GLN A 159 9.71 15.19 1.32
C GLN A 159 10.18 16.51 1.97
N VAL A 160 9.82 16.76 3.23
CA VAL A 160 10.29 17.94 3.99
C VAL A 160 11.76 17.77 4.41
N VAL A 161 12.19 16.55 4.73
CA VAL A 161 13.55 16.22 5.16
C VAL A 161 14.54 16.13 3.99
N PHE A 162 14.06 15.69 2.82
CA PHE A 162 14.78 15.56 1.56
C PHE A 162 14.11 16.41 0.47
N PRO A 163 14.08 17.75 0.62
CA PRO A 163 13.48 18.61 -0.39
C PRO A 163 14.20 18.47 -1.72
N ARG A 164 13.42 18.64 -2.80
CA ARG A 164 13.99 18.72 -4.13
C ARG A 164 14.70 20.07 -4.31
N ARG A 165 15.75 20.07 -5.12
CA ARG A 165 16.33 21.30 -5.67
C ARG A 165 15.65 21.57 -7.02
N ASP A 166 15.18 22.80 -7.18
CA ASP A 166 14.63 23.31 -8.44
C ASP A 166 15.73 23.47 -9.50
#